data_AF-A0A2E6IY68-F1
#
_entry.id   AF-A0A2E6IY68-F1
#
_cell.length_a   1.000
_cell.length_b   1.000
_cell.length_c   1.000
_cell.angle_alpha   90.00
_cell.angle_beta   90.00
_cell.angle_gamma   90.00
#
_symmetry.space_group_name_H-M   'P 1'
#
loop_
_entity.id
_entity.type
_entity.pdbx_description
1 polymer ?
#
loop_
_entity_poly.entity_id
_entity_poly.type
_entity_poly.pdbx_seq_one_letter_code
_entity_poly.pdbx_strand_id
1 'polypeptide(L)'
;MKKIIKKIIGLLGYKLVTNHKTYDMDYEEDFIKEFESLEPYTVTSIERMYALKQSVQYIVDNQIDGDFIECGVWKGGSCMMIANTLLMNDQQNRELWLYDTFDGMTMPTDEDIERETGNKVEDLMKSSKKNTDKY
;
A
#
# COMPACT_ATOMS: atom_id res chain seq x y z
N MET A 1 19.16 0.54 -34.61
CA MET A 1 17.72 0.84 -34.43
C MET A 1 17.41 1.73 -33.22
N LYS A 2 17.76 1.36 -31.97
CA LYS A 2 17.44 2.16 -30.76
C LYS A 2 17.82 3.66 -30.80
N LYS A 3 18.96 4.00 -31.43
CA LYS A 3 19.43 5.40 -31.57
C LYS A 3 18.54 6.26 -32.49
N ILE A 4 18.00 5.67 -33.56
CA ILE A 4 17.13 6.37 -34.52
C ILE A 4 15.78 6.66 -33.85
N ILE A 5 15.22 5.68 -33.14
CA ILE A 5 13.96 5.81 -32.40
C ILE A 5 14.06 6.93 -31.36
N LYS A 6 15.12 6.95 -30.53
CA LYS A 6 15.33 8.02 -29.54
C LYS A 6 15.43 9.41 -30.18
N LYS A 7 16.07 9.53 -31.34
CA LYS A 7 16.21 10.80 -32.06
C LYS A 7 14.88 11.31 -32.63
N ILE A 8 14.06 10.43 -33.20
CA ILE A 8 12.74 10.79 -33.73
C ILE A 8 11.79 11.21 -32.59
N ILE A 9 11.74 10.44 -31.50
CA ILE A 9 10.91 10.75 -30.32
C ILE A 9 11.33 12.10 -29.73
N GLY A 10 12.64 12.37 -29.65
CA GLY A 10 13.17 13.67 -29.22
C GLY A 10 12.78 14.84 -30.13
N LEU A 11 12.76 14.63 -31.47
CA LEU A 11 12.31 15.65 -32.43
C LEU A 11 10.82 15.99 -32.29
N LEU A 12 10.01 15.03 -31.83
CA LEU A 12 8.58 15.23 -31.54
C LEU A 12 8.32 15.85 -30.17
N GLY A 13 9.37 16.21 -29.41
CA GLY A 13 9.26 16.82 -28.09
C GLY A 13 9.07 15.83 -26.93
N TYR A 14 9.23 14.53 -27.19
CA TYR A 14 9.06 13.48 -26.18
C TYR A 14 10.40 12.92 -25.72
N LYS A 15 10.46 12.43 -24.48
CA LYS A 15 11.63 11.72 -23.91
C LYS A 15 11.28 10.26 -23.70
N LEU A 16 12.03 9.35 -24.32
CA LEU A 16 11.87 7.92 -24.06
C LEU A 16 12.39 7.61 -22.65
N VAL A 17 11.47 7.28 -21.75
CA VAL A 17 11.77 6.77 -20.40
C VAL A 17 11.42 5.28 -20.35
N THR A 18 12.17 4.52 -19.56
CA THR A 18 11.79 3.15 -19.22
C THR A 18 10.72 3.21 -18.16
N ASN A 19 9.60 2.52 -18.36
CA ASN A 19 8.51 2.45 -17.38
C ASN A 19 8.77 1.42 -16.27
N HIS A 20 10.03 1.00 -16.09
CA HIS A 20 10.43 0.16 -14.98
C HIS A 20 10.36 1.00 -13.71
N LYS A 21 9.49 0.60 -12.78
CA LYS A 21 9.55 1.12 -11.43
C LYS A 21 10.89 0.72 -10.85
N THR A 22 11.67 1.72 -10.49
CA THR A 22 12.90 1.54 -9.73
C THR A 22 12.54 1.75 -8.27
N TYR A 23 12.86 0.79 -7.43
CA TYR A 23 12.72 0.91 -5.99
C TYR A 23 14.08 1.25 -5.39
N ASP A 24 14.08 2.06 -4.33
CA ASP A 24 15.31 2.56 -3.71
C ASP A 24 16.09 1.45 -2.97
N MET A 25 15.40 0.37 -2.60
CA MET A 25 15.98 -0.80 -1.93
C MET A 25 15.98 -2.03 -2.83
N ASP A 26 16.97 -2.90 -2.59
CA ASP A 26 17.12 -4.18 -3.26
C ASP A 26 16.15 -5.20 -2.67
N TYR A 27 14.95 -5.27 -3.24
CA TYR A 27 13.96 -6.29 -2.90
C TYR A 27 14.08 -7.54 -3.78
N GLU A 28 13.60 -8.67 -3.28
CA GLU A 28 13.48 -9.90 -4.05
C GLU A 28 12.50 -9.71 -5.22
N GLU A 29 12.86 -10.24 -6.41
CA GLU A 29 12.05 -10.07 -7.62
C GLU A 29 10.60 -10.54 -7.45
N ASP A 30 10.39 -11.62 -6.70
CA ASP A 30 9.05 -12.19 -6.50
C ASP A 30 8.21 -11.33 -5.55
N PHE A 31 8.84 -10.66 -4.57
CA PHE A 31 8.16 -9.66 -3.77
C PHE A 31 7.78 -8.43 -4.61
N ILE A 32 8.67 -7.96 -5.49
CA ILE A 32 8.36 -6.84 -6.39
C ILE A 32 7.14 -7.15 -7.25
N LYS A 33 7.10 -8.33 -7.89
CA LYS A 33 5.96 -8.75 -8.71
C LYS A 33 4.66 -8.83 -7.91
N GLU A 34 4.73 -9.39 -6.70
CA GLU A 34 3.59 -9.45 -5.79
C GLU A 34 3.11 -8.05 -5.40
N PHE A 35 4.00 -7.17 -4.94
CA PHE A 35 3.67 -5.80 -4.60
C PHE A 35 3.01 -5.07 -5.77
N GLU A 36 3.57 -5.15 -6.98
CA GLU A 36 3.02 -4.49 -8.16
C GLU A 36 1.60 -4.98 -8.50
N SER A 37 1.28 -6.25 -8.20
CA SER A 37 -0.07 -6.79 -8.36
C SER A 37 -1.06 -6.26 -7.31
N LEU A 38 -0.58 -5.94 -6.10
CA LEU A 38 -1.39 -5.47 -4.97
C LEU A 38 -1.45 -3.93 -4.88
N GLU A 39 -0.52 -3.25 -5.53
CA GLU A 39 -0.35 -1.80 -5.50
C GLU A 39 -1.63 -1.00 -5.86
N PRO A 40 -2.49 -1.43 -6.80
CA PRO A 40 -3.75 -0.74 -7.07
C PRO A 40 -4.74 -0.76 -5.89
N TYR A 41 -4.54 -1.66 -4.93
CA TYR A 41 -5.44 -1.93 -3.80
C TYR A 41 -4.86 -1.49 -2.46
N THR A 42 -3.63 -0.96 -2.42
CA THR A 42 -3.08 -0.32 -1.21
C THR A 42 -2.53 1.10 -1.44
N VAL A 43 -2.67 1.96 -0.43
CA VAL A 43 -1.97 3.26 -0.33
C VAL A 43 -0.68 3.15 0.48
N THR A 44 -0.38 1.98 1.04
CA THR A 44 0.88 1.74 1.74
C THR A 44 2.03 1.66 0.73
N SER A 45 3.20 2.15 1.16
CA SER A 45 4.41 2.13 0.34
C SER A 45 5.00 0.72 0.25
N ILE A 46 5.88 0.50 -0.73
CA ILE A 46 6.54 -0.80 -0.91
C ILE A 46 7.33 -1.22 0.35
N GLU A 47 7.94 -0.27 1.06
CA GLU A 47 8.69 -0.52 2.30
C GLU A 47 7.78 -1.08 3.39
N ARG A 48 6.56 -0.51 3.52
CA ARG A 48 5.58 -0.97 4.50
C ARG A 48 4.99 -2.32 4.13
N MET A 49 4.76 -2.55 2.84
CA MET A 49 4.30 -3.86 2.34
C MET A 49 5.34 -4.95 2.53
N TYR A 50 6.63 -4.63 2.36
CA TYR A 50 7.73 -5.54 2.63
C TYR A 50 7.81 -5.86 4.12
N ALA A 51 7.82 -4.84 4.97
CA ALA A 51 7.83 -5.02 6.42
C ALA A 51 6.63 -5.86 6.91
N LEU A 52 5.45 -5.66 6.32
CA LEU A 52 4.25 -6.45 6.61
C LEU A 52 4.47 -7.93 6.25
N LYS A 53 4.91 -8.23 5.01
CA LYS A 53 5.23 -9.60 4.57
C LYS A 53 6.22 -10.27 5.51
N GLN A 54 7.33 -9.60 5.83
CA GLN A 54 8.36 -10.13 6.73
C GLN A 54 7.82 -10.38 8.15
N SER A 55 6.92 -9.53 8.65
CA SER A 55 6.30 -9.70 9.97
C SER A 55 5.36 -10.91 10.00
N VAL A 56 4.57 -11.11 8.94
CA VAL A 56 3.71 -12.30 8.81
C VAL A 56 4.57 -13.56 8.74
N GLN A 57 5.61 -13.56 7.90
CA GLN A 57 6.55 -14.68 7.80
C GLN A 57 7.17 -15.02 9.15
N TYR A 58 7.63 -14.00 9.89
CA TYR A 58 8.19 -14.19 11.23
C TYR A 58 7.21 -14.87 12.19
N ILE A 59 5.96 -14.41 12.23
CA ILE A 59 4.90 -15.01 13.08
C ILE A 59 4.69 -16.48 12.73
N VAL A 60 4.67 -16.80 11.43
CA VAL A 60 4.47 -18.17 10.92
C VAL A 60 5.67 -19.06 11.26
N ASP A 61 6.89 -18.61 10.96
CA ASP A 61 8.12 -19.37 11.18
C ASP A 61 8.36 -19.68 12.67
N ASN A 62 7.95 -18.76 13.55
CA ASN A 62 8.09 -18.91 14.99
C ASN A 62 6.86 -19.53 15.66
N GLN A 63 5.86 -19.97 14.88
CA GLN A 63 4.64 -20.61 15.39
C GLN A 63 3.95 -19.79 16.48
N ILE A 64 3.92 -18.46 16.32
CA ILE A 64 3.28 -17.58 17.30
C ILE A 64 1.78 -17.70 17.12
N ASP A 65 1.06 -18.11 18.16
CA ASP A 65 -0.40 -18.32 18.12
C ASP A 65 -1.16 -17.00 17.92
N GLY A 66 -2.33 -17.09 17.27
CA GLY A 66 -3.27 -15.98 17.09
C GLY A 66 -3.62 -15.67 15.63
N ASP A 67 -4.50 -14.68 15.47
CA ASP A 67 -5.03 -14.23 14.19
C ASP A 67 -4.42 -12.90 13.75
N PHE A 68 -4.74 -12.47 12.52
CA PHE A 68 -4.32 -11.18 11.98
C PHE A 68 -5.50 -10.21 11.91
N ILE A 69 -5.23 -8.92 12.11
CA ILE A 69 -6.23 -7.85 12.07
C ILE A 69 -5.67 -6.61 11.36
N GLU A 70 -6.48 -5.99 10.50
CA GLU A 70 -6.23 -4.65 9.97
C GLU A 70 -7.43 -3.74 10.26
N CYS A 71 -7.14 -2.55 10.79
CA CYS A 71 -8.14 -1.52 11.13
C CYS A 71 -7.95 -0.33 10.18
N GLY A 72 -8.86 -0.20 9.22
CA GLY A 72 -8.73 0.69 8.07
C GLY A 72 -8.05 -0.04 6.91
N VAL A 73 -8.84 -0.67 6.05
CA VAL A 73 -8.37 -1.57 4.99
C VAL A 73 -8.34 -0.90 3.61
N TRP A 74 -9.09 0.19 3.42
CA TRP A 74 -9.28 0.82 2.10
C TRP A 74 -9.75 -0.20 1.04
N LYS A 75 -8.92 -0.48 0.03
CA LYS A 75 -9.19 -1.48 -1.02
C LYS A 75 -8.59 -2.86 -0.72
N GLY A 76 -7.97 -3.03 0.45
CA GLY A 76 -7.56 -4.32 1.01
C GLY A 76 -6.18 -4.83 0.59
N GLY A 77 -5.34 -4.03 -0.06
CA GLY A 77 -4.05 -4.53 -0.58
C GLY A 77 -3.08 -5.02 0.50
N SER A 78 -3.03 -4.39 1.68
CA SER A 78 -2.28 -4.91 2.84
C SER A 78 -2.86 -6.25 3.33
N CYS A 79 -4.18 -6.37 3.45
CA CYS A 79 -4.84 -7.64 3.80
C CYS A 79 -4.51 -8.75 2.80
N MET A 80 -4.48 -8.43 1.49
CA MET A 80 -4.10 -9.38 0.44
C MET A 80 -2.65 -9.86 0.61
N MET A 81 -1.72 -8.98 1.00
CA MET A 81 -0.34 -9.37 1.30
C MET A 81 -0.26 -10.35 2.48
N ILE A 82 -1.04 -10.11 3.54
CA ILE A 82 -1.13 -11.06 4.67
C ILE A 82 -1.67 -12.41 4.18
N ALA A 83 -2.81 -12.40 3.48
CA ALA A 83 -3.45 -13.61 2.98
C ALA A 83 -2.53 -14.42 2.04
N ASN A 84 -1.88 -13.76 1.07
CA ASN A 84 -0.93 -14.41 0.18
C ASN A 84 0.23 -15.04 0.95
N THR A 85 0.80 -14.32 1.92
CA THR A 85 1.92 -14.83 2.72
C THR A 85 1.51 -16.05 3.54
N LEU A 86 0.30 -16.05 4.12
CA LEU A 86 -0.24 -17.22 4.83
C LEU A 86 -0.44 -18.41 3.89
N LEU A 87 -1.03 -18.19 2.70
CA LEU A 87 -1.24 -19.23 1.70
C LEU A 87 0.07 -19.84 1.20
N MET A 88 1.11 -19.01 0.97
CA MET A 88 2.43 -19.49 0.56
C MET A 88 3.12 -20.37 1.62
N ASN A 89 2.71 -20.25 2.88
CA ASN A 89 3.23 -21.02 4.01
C ASN A 89 2.24 -22.09 4.50
N ASP A 90 1.24 -22.45 3.69
CA ASP A 90 0.21 -23.45 4.00
C ASP A 90 -0.55 -23.19 5.32
N GLN A 91 -0.65 -21.92 5.74
CA GLN A 91 -1.36 -21.52 6.96
C GLN A 91 -2.83 -21.25 6.66
N GLN A 92 -3.70 -22.23 6.97
CA GLN A 92 -5.15 -22.16 6.73
C GLN A 92 -5.99 -22.08 8.01
N ASN A 93 -5.34 -22.07 9.18
CA ASN A 93 -5.97 -22.14 10.49
C ASN A 93 -5.99 -20.80 11.24
N ARG A 94 -5.71 -19.69 10.56
CA ARG A 94 -5.67 -18.33 11.13
C ARG A 94 -6.71 -17.48 10.45
N GLU A 95 -7.48 -16.76 11.24
CA GLU A 95 -8.45 -15.80 10.72
C GLU A 95 -7.74 -14.49 10.35
N LEU A 96 -8.26 -13.81 9.33
CA LEU A 96 -7.84 -12.47 8.94
C LEU A 96 -9.04 -11.53 9.06
N TRP A 97 -9.00 -10.66 10.08
CA TRP A 97 -10.07 -9.73 10.42
C TRP A 97 -9.86 -8.38 9.72
N LEU A 98 -10.80 -8.00 8.85
CA LEU A 98 -10.75 -6.77 8.07
C LEU A 98 -11.77 -5.77 8.61
N TYR A 99 -11.36 -4.89 9.50
CA TYR A 99 -12.23 -3.85 10.05
C TYR A 99 -12.08 -2.55 9.28
N ASP A 100 -13.16 -2.09 8.67
CA ASP A 100 -13.26 -0.76 8.08
C ASP A 100 -14.70 -0.26 8.26
N THR A 101 -14.86 1.05 8.17
CA THR A 101 -16.17 1.69 8.00
C THR A 101 -16.82 1.30 6.68
N PHE A 102 -16.02 0.99 5.66
CA PHE A 102 -16.43 0.83 4.26
C PHE A 102 -17.20 2.04 3.68
N ASP A 103 -17.17 3.18 4.37
CA ASP A 103 -17.77 4.46 3.97
C ASP A 103 -16.74 5.61 4.00
N GLY A 104 -15.49 5.29 4.37
CA GLY A 104 -14.37 6.22 4.48
C GLY A 104 -14.30 6.92 5.84
N MET A 105 -13.56 8.02 5.90
CA MET A 105 -13.34 8.75 7.15
C MET A 105 -14.65 9.27 7.76
N THR A 106 -14.80 9.11 9.07
CA THR A 106 -15.88 9.71 9.84
C THR A 106 -15.73 11.23 9.90
N MET A 107 -16.85 11.94 10.06
CA MET A 107 -16.80 13.38 10.32
C MET A 107 -16.06 13.64 11.63
N PRO A 108 -15.13 14.61 11.66
CA PRO A 108 -14.43 14.97 12.89
C PRO A 108 -15.41 15.61 13.89
N THR A 109 -15.10 15.43 15.16
CA THR A 109 -15.77 16.01 16.32
C THR A 109 -14.97 17.18 16.87
N ASP A 110 -15.52 17.87 17.87
CA ASP A 110 -14.82 18.97 18.54
C ASP A 110 -13.55 18.53 19.30
N GLU A 111 -13.44 17.24 19.62
CA GLU A 111 -12.27 16.64 20.29
C GLU A 111 -11.14 16.28 19.31
N ASP A 112 -11.42 16.28 17.99
CA ASP A 112 -10.44 15.95 16.96
C ASP A 112 -9.57 17.17 16.63
N ILE A 113 -8.39 17.19 17.22
CA ILE A 113 -7.42 18.31 17.14
C ILE A 113 -6.11 17.81 16.52
N GLU A 114 -5.58 18.56 15.56
CA GLU A 114 -4.27 18.28 14.97
C GLU A 114 -3.16 18.53 15.99
N ARG A 115 -2.31 17.51 16.21
CA ARG A 115 -1.27 17.55 17.23
C ARG A 115 -0.25 18.68 17.07
N GLU A 116 0.11 19.03 15.83
CA GLU A 116 1.21 19.97 15.57
C GLU A 116 0.78 21.43 15.66
N THR A 117 -0.41 21.76 15.17
CA THR A 117 -0.91 23.15 15.12
C THR A 117 -1.92 23.46 16.23
N GLY A 118 -2.57 22.43 16.79
CA GLY A 118 -3.72 22.60 17.69
C GLY A 118 -5.02 22.98 16.96
N ASN A 119 -5.04 22.98 15.62
CA ASN A 119 -6.24 23.30 14.85
C ASN A 119 -7.28 22.18 14.91
N LYS A 120 -8.56 22.54 14.85
CA LYS A 120 -9.64 21.57 14.69
C LYS A 120 -9.51 20.85 13.35
N VAL A 121 -9.66 19.52 13.36
CA VAL A 121 -9.62 18.71 12.14
C VAL A 121 -10.75 19.09 11.18
N GLU A 122 -11.90 19.55 11.68
CA GLU A 122 -13.00 20.05 10.85
C GLU A 122 -12.56 21.18 9.90
N ASP A 123 -11.75 22.11 10.39
CA ASP A 123 -11.30 23.25 9.58
C ASP A 123 -10.25 22.83 8.55
N LEU A 124 -9.41 21.84 8.88
CA LEU A 124 -8.47 21.24 7.95
C LEU A 124 -9.20 20.48 6.83
N MET A 125 -10.25 19.73 7.17
CA MET A 125 -11.01 18.93 6.20
C MET A 125 -11.84 19.79 5.23
N LYS A 126 -12.30 20.98 5.61
CA LYS A 126 -12.98 21.92 4.69
C LYS A 126 -12.11 22.29 3.48
N SER A 127 -10.78 22.21 3.61
CA SER A 127 -9.83 22.54 2.54
C SER A 127 -9.53 21.38 1.59
N SER A 128 -9.96 20.15 1.90
CA SER A 128 -9.63 18.93 1.17
C SER A 128 -10.86 18.27 0.55
N LYS A 129 -10.79 17.86 -0.72
CA LYS A 129 -11.84 17.06 -1.36
C LYS A 129 -11.63 15.57 -1.08
N LYS A 130 -12.72 14.84 -0.78
CA LYS A 130 -12.69 13.38 -0.67
C LYS A 130 -12.26 12.78 -2.02
N ASN A 131 -11.24 11.92 -2.00
CA ASN A 131 -10.76 11.16 -3.16
C ASN A 131 -10.57 9.69 -2.75
N THR A 132 -10.88 8.77 -3.67
CA THR A 132 -10.65 7.32 -3.52
C THR A 132 -9.56 6.81 -4.45
N ASP A 133 -8.99 7.69 -5.27
CA ASP A 133 -7.80 7.42 -6.06
C ASP A 133 -6.57 7.46 -5.15
N LYS A 134 -5.57 6.68 -5.53
CA LYS A 134 -4.31 6.59 -4.79
C LYS A 134 -3.53 7.92 -4.80
N TYR A 135 -3.80 8.78 -5.78
CA TYR A 135 -3.16 10.09 -6.01
C TYR A 135 -4.20 11.11 -6.49
#